data_AF-A0A7K3Y6N2-F1
#
_entry.id   AF-A0A7K3Y6N2-F1
#
_cell.length_a   1.000
_cell.length_b   1.000
_cell.length_c   1.000
_cell.angle_alpha   90.00
_cell.angle_beta   90.00
_cell.angle_gamma   90.00
#
_symmetry.space_group_name_H-M   'P 1'
#
loop_
_entity.id
_entity.type
_entity.pdbx_description
1 polymer ?
#
loop_
_entity_poly.entity_id
_entity_poly.type
_entity_poly.pdbx_seq_one_letter_code
_entity_poly.pdbx_strand_id
1 'polypeptide(L)'
;MIPVSGDAYITLLGRSTWALVNAYHAALREKGLRPERVIIVTEELYAEGVPIAVSAIQIVSEEYGFSPAITIEVLPEADFMRAGAAIRTLAEDLIDQGFDVAIDITSGRKVTVAGALIAISLAEIRIQHIYYLAMQSLDDVAKPYMMIPHQVQQLRDLVEELEV
;
A
#
# COMPACT_ATOMS: atom_id res chain seq x y z
N MET A 1 11.23 19.27 -20.84
CA MET A 1 10.40 19.24 -19.62
C MET A 1 10.29 17.80 -19.21
N ILE A 2 10.95 17.42 -18.12
CA ILE A 2 10.71 16.12 -17.47
C ILE A 2 9.33 16.28 -16.80
N PRO A 3 8.36 15.38 -17.01
CA PRO A 3 7.14 15.41 -16.20
C PRO A 3 7.61 15.30 -14.75
N VAL A 4 7.17 16.20 -13.89
CA VAL A 4 7.32 15.95 -12.45
C VAL A 4 6.39 14.77 -12.20
N SER A 5 6.93 13.56 -12.04
CA SER A 5 6.11 12.40 -11.71
C SER A 5 5.56 12.61 -10.31
N GLY A 6 4.24 12.50 -10.17
CA GLY A 6 3.62 12.40 -8.86
C GLY A 6 3.78 10.96 -8.34
N ASP A 7 3.63 10.77 -7.03
CA ASP A 7 3.59 9.43 -6.44
C ASP A 7 2.15 8.90 -6.40
N ALA A 8 1.97 7.62 -6.67
CA ALA A 8 0.72 6.90 -6.39
C ALA A 8 0.99 5.72 -5.45
N TYR A 9 0.10 5.52 -4.47
CA TYR A 9 0.23 4.50 -3.44
C TYR A 9 -0.95 3.54 -3.49
N ILE A 10 -0.70 2.30 -3.91
CA ILE A 10 -1.68 1.22 -3.86
C ILE A 10 -1.46 0.48 -2.53
N THR A 11 -2.48 0.36 -1.70
CA THR A 11 -2.40 -0.40 -0.45
C THR A 11 -3.50 -1.43 -0.36
N LEU A 12 -3.17 -2.59 0.20
CA LEU A 12 -4.12 -3.68 0.40
C LEU A 12 -4.73 -3.59 1.80
N LEU A 13 -6.05 -3.48 1.89
CA LEU A 13 -6.79 -3.60 3.14
C LEU A 13 -7.21 -5.06 3.36
N GLY A 14 -6.69 -5.67 4.42
CA GLY A 14 -7.16 -6.96 4.93
C GLY A 14 -7.79 -6.83 6.31
N ARG A 15 -7.58 -7.86 7.15
CA ARG A 15 -8.18 -7.95 8.50
C ARG A 15 -7.84 -6.81 9.46
N SER A 16 -6.71 -6.14 9.25
CA SER A 16 -6.21 -5.11 10.17
C SER A 16 -6.07 -3.78 9.46
N THR A 17 -6.97 -2.85 9.78
CA THR A 17 -6.82 -1.44 9.38
C THR A 17 -5.56 -0.83 9.99
N TRP A 18 -5.18 -1.22 11.21
CA TRP A 18 -3.94 -0.74 11.84
C TRP A 18 -2.69 -1.12 11.05
N ALA A 19 -2.64 -2.33 10.49
CA ALA A 19 -1.50 -2.74 9.68
C ALA A 19 -1.33 -1.85 8.44
N LEU A 20 -2.42 -1.51 7.76
CA LEU A 20 -2.43 -0.58 6.63
C LEU A 20 -2.02 0.83 7.07
N VAL A 21 -2.64 1.37 8.11
CA VAL A 21 -2.39 2.74 8.57
C VAL A 21 -0.96 2.92 9.06
N ASN A 22 -0.42 1.92 9.75
CA ASN A 22 0.95 1.98 10.23
C ASN A 22 1.96 1.85 9.10
N ALA A 23 1.72 0.98 8.11
CA ALA A 23 2.57 0.88 6.93
C ALA A 23 2.54 2.17 6.10
N TYR A 24 1.36 2.76 5.92
CA TYR A 24 1.20 4.06 5.27
C TYR A 24 1.97 5.16 6.01
N HIS A 25 1.79 5.29 7.32
CA HIS A 25 2.52 6.26 8.13
C HIS A 25 4.05 6.05 8.02
N ALA A 26 4.51 4.81 8.12
CA ALA A 26 5.92 4.49 7.96
C ALA A 26 6.45 4.94 6.59
N ALA A 27 5.72 4.70 5.50
CA ALA A 27 6.12 5.12 4.15
C ALA A 27 6.25 6.65 4.05
N LEU A 28 5.30 7.42 4.60
CA LEU A 28 5.39 8.88 4.58
C LEU A 28 6.57 9.40 5.43
N ARG A 29 6.82 8.77 6.57
CA ARG A 29 7.83 9.22 7.54
C ARG A 29 9.25 8.82 7.16
N GLU A 30 9.45 7.54 6.85
CA GLU A 30 10.77 6.94 6.65
C GLU A 30 11.26 7.11 5.21
N LYS A 31 10.36 7.03 4.23
CA LYS A 31 10.68 7.14 2.80
C LYS A 31 10.39 8.52 2.22
N GLY A 32 9.66 9.37 2.95
CA GLY A 32 9.33 10.72 2.49
C GLY A 32 8.29 10.75 1.37
N LEU A 33 7.63 9.63 1.07
CA LEU A 33 6.61 9.53 0.02
C LEU A 33 5.49 10.54 0.25
N ARG A 34 4.98 11.19 -0.81
CA ARG A 34 3.85 12.13 -0.73
C ARG A 34 2.86 11.85 -1.87
N PRO A 35 2.08 10.76 -1.78
CA PRO A 35 1.22 10.34 -2.88
C PRO A 35 0.12 11.36 -3.19
N GLU A 36 -0.07 11.64 -4.48
CA GLU A 36 -1.21 12.39 -4.99
C GLU A 36 -2.47 11.51 -5.11
N ARG A 37 -2.25 10.20 -5.25
CA ARG A 37 -3.28 9.17 -5.39
C ARG A 37 -3.02 8.06 -4.39
N VAL A 38 -4.04 7.72 -3.62
CA VAL A 38 -4.03 6.52 -2.78
C VAL A 38 -5.17 5.61 -3.23
N ILE A 39 -4.85 4.36 -3.54
CA ILE A 39 -5.83 3.36 -3.96
C ILE A 39 -5.87 2.29 -2.87
N ILE A 40 -7.01 2.19 -2.19
CA ILE A 40 -7.26 1.14 -1.20
C ILE A 40 -7.93 -0.02 -1.93
N VAL A 41 -7.20 -1.12 -2.06
CA VAL A 41 -7.73 -2.37 -2.63
C VAL A 41 -8.13 -3.29 -1.49
N THR A 42 -9.40 -3.70 -1.45
CA THR A 42 -9.94 -4.58 -0.39
C THR A 42 -10.73 -5.73 -1.00
N GLU A 43 -10.79 -6.87 -0.31
CA GLU A 43 -11.79 -7.89 -0.63
C GLU A 43 -13.15 -7.50 0.00
N GLU A 44 -14.26 -7.96 -0.58
CA GLU A 44 -15.63 -7.76 -0.05
C GLU A 44 -15.72 -8.08 1.45
N LEU A 45 -15.04 -9.14 1.90
CA LEU A 45 -14.96 -9.58 3.30
C LEU A 45 -14.44 -8.49 4.26
N TYR A 46 -13.60 -7.56 3.79
CA TYR A 46 -12.99 -6.51 4.62
C TYR A 46 -13.49 -5.10 4.27
N ALA A 47 -14.50 -4.99 3.40
CA ALA A 47 -15.02 -3.70 2.94
C ALA A 47 -15.57 -2.82 4.08
N GLU A 48 -16.02 -3.42 5.19
CA GLU A 48 -16.46 -2.69 6.39
C GLU A 48 -15.36 -1.81 7.02
N GLY A 49 -14.09 -2.16 6.82
CA GLY A 49 -12.94 -1.41 7.33
C GLY A 49 -12.58 -0.17 6.50
N VAL A 50 -13.14 -0.03 5.29
CA VAL A 50 -12.79 1.04 4.34
C VAL A 50 -13.01 2.44 4.90
N PRO A 51 -14.16 2.79 5.51
CA PRO A 51 -14.37 4.14 6.03
C PRO A 51 -13.33 4.55 7.07
N ILE A 52 -12.89 3.60 7.90
CA ILE A 52 -11.84 3.83 8.90
C ILE A 52 -10.49 4.01 8.21
N ALA A 53 -10.16 3.18 7.23
CA ALA A 53 -8.90 3.30 6.47
C ALA A 53 -8.79 4.64 5.73
N VAL A 54 -9.87 5.07 5.06
CA VAL A 54 -9.93 6.37 4.36
C VAL A 54 -9.70 7.52 5.33
N SER A 55 -10.44 7.55 6.45
CA SER A 55 -10.31 8.59 7.46
C SER A 55 -8.90 8.63 8.06
N ALA A 56 -8.33 7.47 8.36
CA ALA A 56 -6.98 7.38 8.90
C ALA A 56 -5.91 7.84 7.89
N ILE A 57 -6.02 7.48 6.61
CA ILE A 57 -5.13 7.97 5.56
C ILE A 57 -5.21 9.50 5.49
N GLN A 58 -6.42 10.07 5.45
CA GLN A 58 -6.60 11.54 5.43
C GLN A 58 -5.93 12.23 6.61
N ILE A 59 -6.20 11.77 7.83
CA ILE A 59 -5.62 12.33 9.06
C ILE A 59 -4.09 12.27 9.02
N VAL A 60 -3.53 11.13 8.60
CA VAL A 60 -2.08 10.96 8.54
C VAL A 60 -1.49 11.85 7.43
N SER A 61 -2.08 11.92 6.24
CA SER A 61 -1.61 12.79 5.15
C SER A 61 -1.62 14.28 5.55
N GLU A 62 -2.68 14.73 6.22
CA GLU A 62 -2.84 16.12 6.65
C GLU A 62 -1.73 16.54 7.62
N GLU A 63 -1.32 15.65 8.53
CA GLU A 63 -0.18 15.89 9.45
C GLU A 63 1.14 16.10 8.70
N TYR A 64 1.29 15.49 7.52
CA TYR A 64 2.44 15.67 6.64
C TYR A 64 2.24 16.79 5.60
N GLY A 65 1.16 17.56 5.70
CA GLY A 65 0.92 18.77 4.90
C GLY A 65 0.37 18.55 3.50
N PHE A 66 -0.26 17.39 3.22
CA PHE A 66 -0.85 17.11 1.90
C PHE A 66 -2.18 16.34 2.02
N SER A 67 -2.92 16.25 0.91
CA SER A 67 -4.21 15.57 0.85
C SER A 67 -4.32 14.75 -0.44
N PRO A 68 -4.12 13.42 -0.40
CA PRO A 68 -4.25 12.58 -1.58
C PRO A 68 -5.71 12.47 -2.04
N ALA A 69 -5.92 12.24 -3.34
CA ALA A 69 -7.21 11.72 -3.79
C ALA A 69 -7.26 10.21 -3.52
N ILE A 70 -8.28 9.77 -2.78
CA ILE A 70 -8.42 8.38 -2.33
C ILE A 70 -9.50 7.68 -3.16
N THR A 71 -9.15 6.57 -3.77
CA THR A 71 -10.08 5.67 -4.48
C THR A 71 -10.11 4.31 -3.80
N ILE A 72 -11.25 3.63 -3.87
CA ILE A 72 -11.45 2.32 -3.27
C ILE A 72 -11.78 1.33 -4.39
N GLU A 73 -11.05 0.22 -4.42
CA GLU A 73 -11.33 -0.92 -5.30
C GLU A 73 -11.75 -2.11 -4.45
N VAL A 74 -12.95 -2.62 -4.67
CA VAL A 74 -13.49 -3.77 -3.93
C VAL A 74 -13.46 -5.00 -4.83
N LEU A 75 -12.71 -6.01 -4.41
CA LEU A 75 -12.51 -7.26 -5.13
C LEU A 75 -13.43 -8.37 -4.58
N PRO A 76 -13.94 -9.26 -5.43
CA PRO A 76 -14.65 -10.46 -4.99
C PRO A 76 -13.77 -11.33 -4.08
N GLU A 77 -14.38 -11.99 -3.09
CA GLU A 77 -13.64 -12.87 -2.18
C GLU A 77 -13.06 -14.10 -2.92
N ALA A 78 -11.85 -14.52 -2.49
CA ALA A 78 -11.21 -15.78 -2.87
C ALA A 78 -10.82 -15.96 -4.36
N ASP A 79 -10.82 -14.90 -5.16
CA ASP A 79 -10.32 -14.92 -6.54
C ASP A 79 -8.97 -14.19 -6.66
N PHE A 80 -7.89 -14.89 -6.33
CA PHE A 80 -6.54 -14.32 -6.38
C PHE A 80 -6.08 -13.97 -7.81
N MET A 81 -6.61 -14.65 -8.82
CA MET A 81 -6.31 -14.36 -10.23
C MET A 81 -6.88 -13.01 -10.61
N ARG A 82 -8.15 -12.74 -10.26
CA ARG A 82 -8.78 -11.44 -10.48
C ARG A 82 -8.13 -10.36 -9.65
N ALA A 83 -7.80 -10.63 -8.40
CA ALA A 83 -7.11 -9.66 -7.56
C ALA A 83 -5.76 -9.24 -8.14
N GLY A 84 -4.97 -10.22 -8.60
CA GLY A 84 -3.70 -9.96 -9.26
C GLY A 84 -3.87 -9.15 -10.54
N ALA A 85 -4.86 -9.50 -11.38
CA ALA A 85 -5.18 -8.76 -12.59
C ALA A 85 -5.65 -7.33 -12.32
N ALA A 86 -6.49 -7.12 -11.30
CA ALA A 86 -6.98 -5.79 -10.94
C ALA A 86 -5.86 -4.88 -10.44
N ILE A 87 -5.00 -5.38 -9.52
CA ILE A 87 -3.84 -4.61 -9.03
C ILE A 87 -2.87 -4.31 -10.16
N ARG A 88 -2.64 -5.26 -11.07
CA ARG A 88 -1.84 -5.05 -12.28
C ARG A 88 -2.42 -3.92 -13.13
N THR A 89 -3.70 -3.98 -13.50
CA THR A 89 -4.35 -2.93 -14.30
C THR A 89 -4.30 -1.58 -13.61
N LEU A 90 -4.56 -1.51 -12.30
CA LEU A 90 -4.43 -0.27 -11.53
C LEU A 90 -3.02 0.32 -11.61
N ALA A 91 -1.99 -0.52 -11.47
CA ALA A 91 -0.60 -0.07 -11.59
C ALA A 91 -0.27 0.42 -13.02
N GLU A 92 -0.68 -0.32 -14.05
CA GLU A 92 -0.53 0.07 -15.46
C GLU A 92 -1.18 1.44 -15.72
N ASP A 93 -2.44 1.60 -15.31
CA ASP A 93 -3.20 2.83 -15.52
C ASP A 93 -2.54 4.04 -14.83
N LEU A 94 -1.98 3.87 -13.64
CA LEU A 94 -1.27 4.94 -12.92
C LEU A 94 0.06 5.28 -13.57
N ILE A 95 0.81 4.27 -14.03
CA ILE A 95 2.07 4.48 -14.76
C ILE A 95 1.82 5.20 -16.08
N ASP A 96 0.76 4.83 -16.81
CA ASP A 96 0.35 5.48 -18.06
C ASP A 96 -0.08 6.95 -17.84
N GLN A 97 -0.58 7.26 -16.64
CA GLN A 97 -0.84 8.63 -16.19
C GLN A 97 0.43 9.39 -15.75
N GLY A 98 1.59 8.73 -15.70
CA GLY A 98 2.88 9.32 -15.34
C GLY A 98 3.22 9.29 -13.85
N PHE A 99 2.55 8.46 -13.05
CA PHE A 99 2.86 8.29 -11.63
C PHE A 99 3.99 7.28 -11.40
N ASP A 100 4.83 7.56 -10.41
CA ASP A 100 5.68 6.55 -9.78
C ASP A 100 4.83 5.76 -8.76
N VAL A 101 4.75 4.45 -8.94
CA VAL A 101 3.84 3.59 -8.18
C VAL A 101 4.58 2.89 -7.05
N ALA A 102 4.04 3.05 -5.84
CA ALA A 102 4.38 2.26 -4.67
C ALA A 102 3.23 1.31 -4.31
N ILE A 103 3.56 0.08 -3.93
CA ILE A 103 2.57 -0.92 -3.50
C ILE A 103 2.87 -1.36 -2.06
N ASP A 104 1.91 -1.19 -1.16
CA ASP A 104 1.97 -1.70 0.20
C ASP A 104 1.21 -3.03 0.34
N ILE A 105 1.97 -4.07 0.68
CA ILE A 105 1.49 -5.45 0.81
C ILE A 105 1.24 -5.87 2.27
N THR A 106 1.37 -4.96 3.23
CA THR A 106 1.40 -5.27 4.67
C THR A 106 0.12 -5.93 5.18
N SER A 107 -1.05 -5.37 4.88
CA SER A 107 -2.34 -5.86 5.40
C SER A 107 -3.02 -6.86 4.47
N GLY A 108 -2.51 -7.05 3.24
CA GLY A 108 -3.09 -7.94 2.24
C GLY A 108 -3.03 -9.42 2.64
N ARG A 109 -4.02 -10.21 2.18
CA ARG A 109 -3.93 -11.66 2.29
C ARG A 109 -2.78 -12.16 1.43
N LYS A 110 -2.03 -13.14 1.95
CA LYS A 110 -0.84 -13.72 1.28
C LYS A 110 -1.10 -14.14 -0.17
N VAL A 111 -2.25 -14.77 -0.44
CA VAL A 111 -2.59 -15.25 -1.79
C VAL A 111 -2.85 -14.09 -2.73
N THR A 112 -3.56 -13.04 -2.27
CA THR A 112 -3.83 -11.80 -3.00
C THR A 112 -2.53 -11.04 -3.30
N VAL A 113 -1.65 -10.91 -2.30
CA VAL A 113 -0.30 -10.32 -2.45
C VAL A 113 0.51 -11.09 -3.49
N ALA A 114 0.60 -12.42 -3.36
CA ALA A 114 1.35 -13.24 -4.31
C ALA A 114 0.78 -13.13 -5.73
N GLY A 115 -0.55 -13.17 -5.89
CA GLY A 115 -1.20 -13.00 -7.17
C GLY A 115 -0.88 -11.65 -7.82
N ALA A 116 -0.90 -10.57 -7.04
CA ALA A 116 -0.52 -9.23 -7.50
C ALA A 116 0.93 -9.15 -7.98
N LEU A 117 1.87 -9.60 -7.15
CA LEU A 117 3.30 -9.54 -7.50
C LEU A 117 3.64 -10.42 -8.70
N ILE A 118 3.04 -11.60 -8.81
CA ILE A 118 3.19 -12.48 -9.98
C ILE A 118 2.60 -11.80 -11.23
N ALA A 119 1.40 -11.23 -11.15
CA ALA A 119 0.76 -10.58 -12.28
C ALA A 119 1.56 -9.36 -12.78
N ILE A 120 2.09 -8.55 -11.87
CA ILE A 120 2.97 -7.41 -12.17
C ILE A 120 4.26 -7.89 -12.85
N SER A 121 4.90 -8.92 -12.28
CA SER A 121 6.15 -9.46 -12.82
C SER A 121 5.97 -10.06 -14.21
N LEU A 122 4.88 -10.82 -14.45
CA LEU A 122 4.58 -11.41 -15.75
C LEU A 122 4.26 -10.36 -16.83
N ALA A 123 3.76 -9.19 -16.43
CA ALA A 123 3.48 -8.08 -17.32
C ALA A 123 4.69 -7.15 -17.53
N GLU A 124 5.84 -7.46 -16.91
CA GLU A 124 7.07 -6.66 -16.97
C GLU A 124 6.86 -5.18 -16.55
N ILE A 125 5.89 -4.95 -15.65
CA ILE A 125 5.59 -3.62 -15.12
C ILE A 125 6.67 -3.23 -14.10
N ARG A 126 7.27 -2.07 -14.30
CA ARG A 126 8.23 -1.50 -13.36
C ARG A 126 7.51 -0.77 -12.23
N ILE A 127 7.47 -1.39 -11.06
CA ILE A 127 7.03 -0.77 -9.79
C ILE A 127 8.26 -0.17 -9.10
N GLN A 128 8.14 1.07 -8.63
CA GLN A 128 9.24 1.80 -7.98
C GLN A 128 9.49 1.29 -6.57
N HIS A 129 8.41 1.01 -5.82
CA HIS A 129 8.51 0.59 -4.43
C HIS A 129 7.51 -0.53 -4.10
N ILE A 130 7.95 -1.53 -3.36
CA ILE A 130 7.06 -2.53 -2.75
C ILE A 130 7.31 -2.54 -1.25
N TYR A 131 6.39 -1.95 -0.50
CA TYR A 131 6.50 -1.78 0.93
C TYR A 131 5.91 -2.94 1.72
N TYR A 132 6.61 -3.32 2.78
CA TYR A 132 6.14 -4.25 3.79
C TYR A 132 6.59 -3.80 5.17
N LEU A 133 5.64 -3.45 6.05
CA LEU A 133 5.94 -3.15 7.45
C LEU A 133 6.09 -4.46 8.23
N ALA A 134 7.33 -4.90 8.40
CA ALA A 134 7.67 -6.09 9.15
C ALA A 134 7.53 -5.83 10.66
N MET A 135 6.78 -6.70 11.35
CA MET A 135 6.61 -6.68 12.80
C MET A 135 7.23 -7.94 13.42
N GLN A 136 8.06 -7.76 14.44
CA GLN A 136 8.70 -8.89 15.15
C GLN A 136 7.81 -9.49 16.24
N SER A 137 6.80 -8.75 16.72
CA SER A 137 5.80 -9.22 17.68
C SER A 137 4.39 -8.79 17.28
N LEU A 138 3.39 -9.56 17.72
CA LEU A 138 1.97 -9.24 17.58
C LEU A 138 1.44 -8.38 18.74
N ASP A 139 2.19 -8.19 19.82
CA ASP A 139 1.69 -7.50 21.04
C ASP A 139 1.33 -6.02 20.79
N ASP A 140 2.01 -5.39 19.84
CA ASP A 140 1.91 -3.95 19.57
C ASP A 140 1.18 -3.61 18.26
N VAL A 141 0.64 -4.61 17.54
CA VAL A 141 0.08 -4.42 16.18
C VAL A 141 -1.19 -3.56 16.12
N ALA A 142 -1.85 -3.35 17.27
CA ALA A 142 -3.02 -2.49 17.39
C ALA A 142 -2.68 -1.09 17.95
N LYS A 143 -1.39 -0.75 18.08
CA LYS A 143 -0.95 0.59 18.47
C LYS A 143 -0.68 1.44 17.22
N PRO A 144 -0.86 2.77 17.31
CA PRO A 144 -0.38 3.68 16.28
C PRO A 144 1.13 3.52 16.06
N TYR A 145 1.59 3.67 14.82
CA TYR A 145 2.99 3.49 14.41
C TYR A 145 4.02 4.17 15.34
N MET A 146 3.74 5.40 15.79
CA MET A 146 4.62 6.16 16.69
C MET A 146 4.71 5.63 18.13
N MET A 147 3.80 4.74 18.51
CA MET A 147 3.76 4.08 19.81
C MET A 147 4.32 2.65 19.78
N ILE A 148 4.63 2.13 18.58
CA ILE A 148 5.27 0.82 18.42
C ILE A 148 6.78 0.99 18.60
N PRO A 149 7.44 0.21 19.47
CA PRO A 149 8.88 0.31 19.66
C PRO A 149 9.64 0.10 18.34
N HIS A 150 10.56 1.01 18.01
CA HIS A 150 11.31 0.94 16.76
C HIS A 150 12.10 -0.36 16.59
N GLN A 151 12.48 -1.04 17.67
CA GLN A 151 13.21 -2.31 17.60
C GLN A 151 12.36 -3.47 17.08
N VAL A 152 11.02 -3.37 17.17
CA VAL A 152 10.10 -4.45 16.78
C VAL A 152 9.35 -4.19 15.48
N GLN A 153 9.62 -3.06 14.81
CA GLN A 153 9.04 -2.71 13.53
C GLN A 153 10.11 -2.26 12.53
N GLN A 154 9.94 -2.61 11.26
CA GLN A 154 10.82 -2.16 10.19
C GLN A 154 10.02 -2.04 8.88
N LEU A 155 9.98 -0.86 8.30
CA LEU A 155 9.50 -0.71 6.93
C LEU A 155 10.56 -1.24 5.97
N ARG A 156 10.20 -2.26 5.21
CA ARG A 156 11.02 -2.82 4.13
C ARG A 156 10.57 -2.30 2.80
N ASP A 157 11.54 -2.08 1.92
CA ASP A 157 11.30 -1.81 0.51
C ASP A 157 11.92 -2.94 -0.30
N LEU A 158 11.07 -3.84 -0.79
CA LEU A 158 11.51 -5.06 -1.43
C LEU A 158 12.15 -4.79 -2.80
N VAL A 159 11.81 -3.67 -3.46
CA VAL A 159 12.45 -3.31 -4.73
C VAL A 159 13.86 -2.81 -4.45
N GLU A 160 14.01 -1.83 -3.56
CA GLU A 160 15.33 -1.28 -3.18
C GLU A 160 16.25 -2.37 -2.65
N GLU A 161 15.76 -3.29 -1.82
CA GLU A 161 16.56 -4.37 -1.23
C GLU A 161 17.04 -5.43 -2.25
N LEU A 162 16.37 -5.57 -3.40
CA LEU A 162 16.74 -6.51 -4.47
C LEU A 162 17.65 -5.88 -5.53
N GLU A 163 17.78 -4.55 -5.55
CA GLU A 163 18.70 -3.82 -6.44
C GLU A 163 20.13 -3.72 -5.87
N VAL A 164 20.38 -4.27 -4.67
CA VAL A 164 21.68 -4.28 -3.95
C VAL A 164 22.58 -5.44 -4.35
#